data_AF-A0A2D8VS55-F1
#
_entry.id   AF-A0A2D8VS55-F1
#
_cell.length_a   1.000
_cell.length_b   1.000
_cell.length_c   1.000
_cell.angle_alpha   90.00
_cell.angle_beta   90.00
_cell.angle_gamma   90.00
#
_symmetry.space_group_name_H-M   'P 1'
#
loop_
_entity.id
_entity.type
_entity.pdbx_description
1 polymer ?
#
loop_
_entity_poly.entity_id
_entity_poly.type
_entity_poly.pdbx_seq_one_letter_code
_entity_poly.pdbx_strand_id
1 'polypeptide(L)' 'MKEFIETIVKQLVDKPNDVNVNPVESDDTITYELTVGDGD' A
#
# COMPACT_ATOMS: atom_id res chain seq x y z
N MET A 1 8.29 8.53 0.89
CA MET A 1 7.03 8.47 0.11
C MET A 1 6.20 7.24 0.44
N LYS A 2 6.81 6.05 0.54
CA LYS A 2 6.10 4.79 0.88
C LYS A 2 5.26 4.88 2.17
N GLU A 3 5.82 5.48 3.22
CA GLU A 3 5.16 5.65 4.53
C GLU A 3 3.90 6.54 4.47
N PHE A 4 3.86 7.48 3.52
CA PHE A 4 2.73 8.39 3.32
C PHE A 4 1.57 7.69 2.62
N ILE A 5 1.89 6.89 1.58
CA ILE A 5 0.93 6.00 0.92
C ILE A 5 0.35 5.01 1.93
N GLU A 6 1.21 4.40 2.75
CA GLU A 6 0.76 3.46 3.78
C GLU A 6 -0.16 4.13 4.81
N THR A 7 0.17 5.34 5.25
CA THR A 7 -0.67 6.12 6.18
C THR A 7 -2.03 6.47 5.56
N ILE A 8 -2.05 6.95 4.32
CA ILE A 8 -3.30 7.29 3.61
C ILE A 8 -4.17 6.05 3.45
N VAL A 9 -3.59 4.93 3.02
CA VAL A 9 -4.31 3.67 2.82
C VAL A 9 -4.86 3.15 4.15
N LYS A 10 -4.06 3.19 5.22
CA LYS A 10 -4.49 2.82 6.58
C LYS A 10 -5.67 3.66 7.08
N GLN A 11 -5.86 4.88 6.58
CA GLN A 11 -7.01 5.72 6.91
C GLN A 11 -8.24 5.44 6.03
N LEU A 12 -8.06 4.81 4.87
CA LEU A 12 -9.12 4.49 3.91
C LEU A 12 -9.70 3.08 4.08
N VAL A 13 -9.02 2.19 4.80
CA VAL A 13 -9.42 0.78 4.98
C VAL A 13 -9.79 0.44 6.43
N ASP A 14 -10.78 -0.43 6.61
CA ASP A 14 -11.27 -0.87 7.92
C ASP A 14 -10.21 -1.62 8.75
N LYS A 15 -9.25 -2.27 8.08
CA LYS A 15 -8.13 -3.00 8.72
C LYS A 15 -6.78 -2.43 8.30
N PRO A 16 -6.34 -1.32 8.93
CA PRO A 16 -5.03 -0.73 8.65
C PRO A 16 -3.84 -1.65 8.96
N ASN A 17 -4.04 -2.68 9.77
CA ASN A 17 -2.99 -3.64 10.12
C ASN A 17 -2.69 -4.66 9.01
N ASP A 18 -3.59 -4.80 8.04
CA ASP A 18 -3.48 -5.76 6.94
C ASP A 18 -3.23 -5.03 5.60
N VAL A 19 -2.36 -4.01 5.65
CA VAL A 19 -1.95 -3.25 4.48
C VAL A 19 -0.50 -3.61 4.15
N ASN A 20 -0.29 -4.19 2.98
CA ASN A 20 1.03 -4.51 2.46
C ASN A 20 1.34 -3.65 1.23
N VAL A 21 2.42 -2.87 1.28
CA VAL A 21 2.87 -2.02 0.17
C VAL A 21 4.13 -2.64 -0.45
N ASN A 22 4.06 -3.07 -1.70
CA ASN A 22 5.19 -3.58 -2.48
C ASN A 22 5.64 -2.55 -3.53
N PRO A 23 6.87 -2.03 -3.42
CA PRO A 23 7.45 -1.19 -4.45
C PRO A 23 8.05 -2.08 -5.55
N VAL A 24 7.52 -1.96 -6.76
CA VAL A 24 8.04 -2.60 -7.97
C VAL A 24 8.78 -1.53 -8.77
N GLU A 25 10.10 -1.57 -8.72
CA GLU A 25 10.95 -0.70 -9.54
C GLU A 25 11.04 -1.27 -10.96
N SER A 26 10.64 -0.47 -11.94
CA SER A 26 10.84 -0.70 -13.38
C SER A 26 11.73 0.41 -13.94
N ASP A 27 12.29 0.21 -15.14
CA ASP A 27 13.35 1.01 -15.77
C ASP A 27 13.31 2.53 -15.52
N ASP A 28 12.12 3.17 -15.51
CA ASP A 28 11.96 4.60 -15.21
C ASP A 28 10.72 4.88 -14.34
N THR A 29 10.11 3.85 -13.73
CA THR A 29 8.83 3.99 -13.01
C THR A 29 8.82 3.09 -11.78
N ILE A 30 8.41 3.67 -10.65
CA ILE A 30 8.20 2.93 -9.40
C ILE A 30 6.70 2.72 -9.24
N THR A 31 6.25 1.48 -9.42
CA THR A 31 4.85 1.09 -9.18
C THR A 31 4.72 0.63 -7.74
N TYR A 32 3.80 1.21 -6.98
CA TYR A 32 3.51 0.74 -5.62
C TYR A 32 2.27 -0.13 -5.66
N GLU A 33 2.45 -1.45 -5.63
CA GLU A 33 1.36 -2.40 -5.46
C GLU A 33 0.90 -2.38 -4.00
N LEU A 34 -0.41 -2.19 -3.83
CA LEU A 34 -1.04 -2.11 -2.53
C LEU A 34 -1.98 -3.29 -2.38
N THR A 35 -1.67 -4.17 -1.43
CA THR A 35 -2.53 -5.28 -1.07
C THR A 35 -3.11 -5.01 0.29
N VAL A 36 -4.44 -4.98 0.36
CA VAL A 36 -5.19 -4.98 1.60
C VAL A 36 -5.69 -6.41 1.79
N GLY A 37 -5.19 -7.11 2.80
CA GLY A 37 -5.64 -8.46 3.08
C GLY A 37 -7.12 -8.43 3.45
N ASP A 38 -7.83 -9.47 3.03
CA ASP A 38 -9.28 -9.55 2.99
C ASP A 38 -9.91 -8.97 4.27
N GLY A 39 -10.33 -7.70 4.14
CA GLY A 39 -11.58 -7.30 4.75
C GLY A 39 -12.62 -8.27 4.23
N ASP A 40 -13.49 -8.73 5.12
CA ASP A 40 -14.70 -9.42 4.65
C ASP A 40 -15.42 -8.53 3.63
#